data_AF-K8XDI0-F1
#
_entry.id   AF-K8XDI0-F1
#
_cell.length_a   1.000
_cell.length_b   1.000
_cell.length_c   1.000
_cell.angle_alpha   90.00
_cell.angle_beta   90.00
_cell.angle_gamma   90.00
#
_symmetry.space_group_name_H-M   'P 1'
#
loop_
_entity.id
_entity.type
_entity.pdbx_description
1 polymer ?
#
loop_
_entity_poly.entity_id
_entity_poly.type
_entity_poly.pdbx_seq_one_letter_code
_entity_poly.pdbx_strand_id
1 'polypeptide(L)'
;SSPGVWNKLEYRSLEGFVYAITPFNFTAIAGNLPTAPALMGNTVVWKPSQTQAVAAYWTMKLLEAAGLPPGVINLVNGAGAEVSDVVLADPRLAGIHFTGSTATFQHLWRQVGNNIAN
;
A
#
# COMPACT_ATOMS: atom_id res chain seq x y z
N SER A 1 24.23 23.28 -11.95
CA SER A 1 24.52 24.19 -10.83
C SER A 1 25.50 25.23 -11.30
N SER A 2 25.39 26.48 -10.82
CA SER A 2 26.38 27.53 -11.11
C SER A 2 27.76 27.18 -10.51
N PRO A 3 28.86 27.76 -11.01
CA PRO A 3 30.18 27.57 -10.42
C PRO A 3 30.17 27.86 -8.90
N GLY A 4 30.77 26.98 -8.10
CA GLY A 4 30.79 27.07 -6.64
C GLY A 4 29.55 26.52 -5.93
N VAL A 5 28.52 26.08 -6.65
CA VAL A 5 27.29 25.52 -6.08
C VAL A 5 27.14 24.04 -6.38
N TRP A 6 26.82 23.24 -5.35
CA TRP A 6 26.45 21.83 -5.53
C TRP A 6 25.01 21.58 -5.09
N ASN A 7 24.09 21.61 -6.06
CA ASN A 7 22.71 21.18 -5.87
C ASN A 7 22.62 19.64 -5.88
N LYS A 8 21.84 19.08 -4.95
CA LYS A 8 21.50 17.66 -4.90
C LYS A 8 19.99 17.50 -4.77
N LEU A 9 19.47 16.38 -5.27
CA LEU A 9 18.09 15.96 -5.10
C LEU A 9 18.08 14.66 -4.30
N GLU A 10 17.21 14.59 -3.31
CA GLU A 10 16.98 13.39 -2.51
C GLU A 10 15.53 12.93 -2.71
N TYR A 11 15.37 11.67 -3.13
CA TYR A 11 14.07 11.03 -3.27
C TYR A 11 13.71 10.38 -1.94
N ARG A 12 13.04 11.15 -1.08
CA ARG A 12 12.51 10.65 0.19
C ARG A 12 11.30 9.76 -0.06
N SER A 13 11.08 8.81 0.85
CA SER A 13 9.80 8.09 0.94
C SER A 13 8.68 9.06 1.36
N LEU A 14 7.44 8.58 1.31
CA LEU A 14 6.34 9.28 1.97
C LEU A 14 6.47 9.11 3.49
N GLU A 15 5.95 10.09 4.23
CA GLU A 15 5.79 9.98 5.69
C GLU A 15 4.46 9.29 6.00
N GLY A 16 4.50 8.26 6.85
CA GLY A 16 3.34 7.42 7.16
C GLY A 16 3.39 6.05 6.49
N PHE A 17 2.24 5.52 6.10
CA PHE A 17 2.12 4.19 5.48
C PHE A 17 1.25 4.19 4.24
N VAL A 18 1.47 3.22 3.36
CA VAL A 18 0.65 3.01 2.14
C VAL A 18 -0.34 1.88 2.38
N TYR A 19 -1.58 2.07 1.92
CA TYR A 19 -2.60 1.03 1.91
C TYR A 19 -2.75 0.41 0.52
N ALA A 20 -2.36 -0.86 0.37
CA ALA A 20 -2.46 -1.59 -0.88
C ALA A 20 -3.70 -2.51 -0.89
N ILE A 21 -4.62 -2.28 -1.83
CA ILE A 21 -5.83 -3.09 -2.01
C ILE A 21 -5.80 -3.74 -3.40
N THR A 22 -5.74 -5.06 -3.45
CA THR A 22 -5.44 -5.79 -4.69
C THR A 22 -6.62 -6.65 -5.19
N PRO A 23 -6.79 -6.79 -6.52
CA PRO A 23 -7.92 -7.50 -7.10
C PRO A 23 -7.68 -9.02 -7.09
N PHE A 24 -8.71 -9.78 -7.48
CA PHE A 24 -8.62 -11.24 -7.56
C PHE A 24 -7.94 -11.76 -8.83
N ASN A 25 -7.96 -10.98 -9.90
CA ASN A 25 -7.76 -11.46 -11.26
C ASN A 25 -6.28 -11.62 -11.66
N PHE A 26 -5.33 -11.04 -10.92
CA PHE A 26 -3.90 -11.16 -11.21
C PHE A 26 -3.05 -11.22 -9.94
N THR A 27 -2.32 -12.33 -9.75
CA THR A 27 -1.31 -12.46 -8.68
C THR A 27 -0.18 -11.43 -8.85
N ALA A 28 0.20 -11.10 -10.08
CA ALA A 28 1.22 -10.10 -10.35
C ALA A 28 0.80 -8.70 -9.86
N ILE A 29 -0.45 -8.28 -10.10
CA ILE A 29 -0.98 -7.02 -9.55
C ILE A 29 -0.98 -7.12 -8.01
N ALA A 30 -1.42 -8.25 -7.47
CA ALA A 30 -1.46 -8.46 -6.03
C ALA A 30 -0.08 -8.33 -5.35
N GLY A 31 0.98 -8.79 -5.99
CA GLY A 31 2.35 -8.61 -5.51
C GLY A 31 2.90 -7.21 -5.77
N ASN A 32 2.59 -6.57 -6.89
CA ASN A 32 3.16 -5.28 -7.29
C ASN A 32 2.64 -4.11 -6.46
N LEU A 33 1.32 -4.03 -6.19
CA LEU A 33 0.77 -2.88 -5.47
C LEU A 33 1.41 -2.66 -4.09
N PRO A 34 1.69 -3.70 -3.28
CA PRO A 34 2.40 -3.51 -2.03
C PRO A 34 3.92 -3.41 -2.18
N THR A 35 4.54 -4.06 -3.16
CA THR A 35 6.02 -4.07 -3.26
C THR A 35 6.60 -2.84 -3.95
N ALA A 36 5.89 -2.24 -4.90
CA ALA A 36 6.33 -1.00 -5.56
C ALA A 36 6.57 0.18 -4.58
N PRO A 37 5.64 0.53 -3.67
CA PRO A 37 5.90 1.55 -2.66
C PRO A 37 6.95 1.10 -1.63
N ALA A 38 7.01 -0.19 -1.29
CA ALA A 38 8.03 -0.71 -0.36
C ALA A 38 9.46 -0.55 -0.92
N LEU A 39 9.65 -0.78 -2.23
CA LEU A 39 10.92 -0.53 -2.92
C LEU A 39 11.37 0.92 -2.80
N MET A 40 10.43 1.86 -2.78
CA MET A 40 10.69 3.29 -2.63
C MET A 40 10.84 3.74 -1.16
N GLY A 41 10.98 2.80 -0.22
CA GLY A 41 11.24 3.07 1.19
C GLY A 41 10.00 3.25 2.08
N ASN A 42 8.80 2.93 1.58
CA ASN A 42 7.57 3.02 2.37
C ASN A 42 7.28 1.70 3.12
N THR A 43 6.44 1.77 4.15
CA THR A 43 5.81 0.58 4.75
C THR A 43 4.35 0.46 4.27
N VAL A 44 3.82 -0.76 4.28
CA VAL A 44 2.56 -1.07 3.61
C VAL A 44 1.65 -1.96 4.44
N VAL A 45 0.36 -1.62 4.46
CA VAL A 45 -0.73 -2.53 4.82
C VAL A 45 -1.29 -3.11 3.52
N TRP A 46 -1.21 -4.42 3.34
CA TRP A 46 -1.68 -5.11 2.14
C TRP A 46 -2.93 -5.94 2.42
N LYS A 47 -4.04 -5.56 1.79
CA LYS A 47 -5.32 -6.27 1.86
C LYS A 47 -5.69 -6.90 0.52
N PRO A 48 -5.44 -8.21 0.31
CA PRO A 48 -5.78 -8.87 -0.94
C PRO A 48 -7.27 -9.16 -1.07
N SER A 49 -7.70 -9.47 -2.30
CA SER A 49 -9.00 -10.10 -2.53
C SER A 49 -9.04 -11.47 -1.84
N GLN A 50 -10.20 -11.82 -1.24
CA GLN A 50 -10.38 -13.08 -0.53
C GLN A 50 -10.13 -14.30 -1.43
N THR A 51 -10.61 -14.26 -2.67
CA THR A 51 -10.40 -15.34 -3.65
C THR A 51 -8.96 -15.46 -4.15
N GLN A 52 -8.09 -14.50 -3.81
CA GLN A 52 -6.66 -14.51 -4.15
C GLN A 52 -5.77 -14.70 -2.91
N ALA A 53 -6.36 -14.81 -1.71
CA ALA A 53 -5.64 -14.82 -0.43
C ALA A 53 -4.56 -15.93 -0.32
N VAL A 54 -4.79 -17.12 -0.90
CA VAL A 54 -3.80 -18.21 -0.89
C VAL A 54 -2.54 -17.81 -1.67
N ALA A 55 -2.71 -17.25 -2.87
CA ALA A 55 -1.57 -16.78 -3.67
C ALA A 55 -0.89 -15.58 -3.00
N ALA A 56 -1.66 -14.65 -2.40
CA ALA A 56 -1.08 -13.55 -1.62
C ALA A 56 -0.23 -14.03 -0.44
N TYR A 57 -0.70 -15.04 0.31
CA TYR A 57 0.04 -15.64 1.41
C TYR A 57 1.38 -16.22 0.95
N TRP A 58 1.39 -17.00 -0.13
CA TRP A 58 2.64 -17.56 -0.66
C TRP A 58 3.57 -16.50 -1.25
N THR A 59 3.03 -15.46 -1.87
CA THR A 59 3.83 -14.29 -2.28
C THR A 59 4.47 -13.61 -1.06
N MET A 60 3.74 -13.44 0.04
CA MET A 60 4.31 -12.88 1.29
C MET A 60 5.42 -13.78 1.85
N LYS A 61 5.22 -15.11 1.86
CA LYS A 61 6.26 -16.07 2.26
C LYS A 61 7.50 -16.02 1.38
N LEU A 62 7.33 -15.81 0.08
CA LEU A 62 8.44 -15.62 -0.84
C LEU A 62 9.19 -14.33 -0.54
N LEU A 63 8.49 -13.22 -0.24
CA LEU A 63 9.11 -11.95 0.13
C LEU A 63 9.89 -12.06 1.45
N GLU A 64 9.31 -12.72 2.47
CA GLU A 64 10.00 -13.03 3.73
C GLU A 64 11.28 -13.85 3.48
N ALA A 65 11.19 -14.90 2.64
CA ALA A 65 12.33 -15.73 2.28
C ALA A 65 13.40 -14.96 1.48
N ALA A 66 13.01 -13.94 0.72
CA ALA A 66 13.92 -13.03 0.03
C ALA A 66 14.57 -11.99 0.96
N GLY A 67 14.20 -11.96 2.24
CA GLY A 67 14.78 -11.06 3.24
C GLY A 67 14.01 -9.76 3.47
N LEU A 68 12.73 -9.67 3.06
CA LEU A 68 11.89 -8.54 3.40
C LEU A 68 11.82 -8.39 4.94
N PRO A 69 12.24 -7.25 5.52
CA PRO A 69 12.20 -7.08 6.96
C PRO A 69 10.77 -7.17 7.52
N PRO A 70 10.58 -7.76 8.72
CA PRO A 70 9.26 -7.84 9.35
C PRO A 70 8.61 -6.46 9.48
N GLY A 71 7.32 -6.38 9.12
CA GLY A 71 6.53 -5.15 9.24
C GLY A 71 6.64 -4.18 8.06
N VAL A 72 7.55 -4.40 7.10
CA VAL A 72 7.60 -3.56 5.87
C VAL A 72 6.34 -3.74 5.03
N ILE A 73 5.88 -4.99 4.86
CA ILE A 73 4.56 -5.31 4.30
C ILE A 73 3.80 -6.12 5.34
N ASN A 74 2.59 -5.68 5.68
CA ASN A 74 1.70 -6.35 6.62
C ASN A 74 0.51 -6.91 5.85
N LEU A 75 0.48 -8.22 5.63
CA LEU A 75 -0.62 -8.90 4.94
C LEU A 75 -1.82 -9.06 5.88
N VAL A 76 -2.94 -8.40 5.58
CA VAL A 76 -4.16 -8.42 6.40
C VAL A 76 -5.31 -9.00 5.58
N ASN A 77 -5.76 -10.19 5.98
CA ASN A 77 -6.96 -10.82 5.42
C ASN A 77 -8.22 -10.40 6.19
N GLY A 78 -9.37 -10.39 5.53
CA GLY A 78 -10.64 -10.04 6.16
C GLY A 78 -11.59 -9.30 5.22
N ALA A 79 -12.71 -8.86 5.80
CA ALA A 79 -13.67 -8.00 5.11
C ALA A 79 -12.98 -6.69 4.72
N GLY A 80 -13.16 -6.25 3.47
CA GLY A 80 -12.49 -5.05 2.97
C GLY A 80 -12.91 -3.77 3.70
N ALA A 81 -14.16 -3.70 4.17
CA ALA A 81 -14.70 -2.55 4.90
C ALA A 81 -14.00 -2.37 6.25
N GLU A 82 -13.94 -3.42 7.08
CA GLU A 82 -13.35 -3.37 8.43
C GLU A 82 -11.88 -2.91 8.41
N VAL A 83 -11.07 -3.43 7.48
CA VAL A 83 -9.67 -2.98 7.33
C VAL A 83 -9.61 -1.53 6.86
N SER A 84 -10.49 -1.14 5.95
CA SER A 84 -10.50 0.22 5.39
C SER A 84 -10.97 1.25 6.42
N ASP A 85 -11.93 0.93 7.28
CA ASP A 85 -12.43 1.85 8.32
C ASP A 85 -11.31 2.23 9.30
N VAL A 86 -10.47 1.27 9.69
CA VAL A 86 -9.30 1.53 10.55
C VAL A 86 -8.25 2.34 9.79
N VAL A 87 -7.91 1.91 8.56
CA VAL A 87 -6.82 2.51 7.79
C VAL A 87 -7.13 3.93 7.33
N LEU A 88 -8.36 4.21 6.90
CA LEU A 88 -8.79 5.52 6.39
C LEU A 88 -8.97 6.57 7.50
N ALA A 89 -9.11 6.13 8.76
CA ALA A 89 -9.20 7.01 9.91
C ALA A 89 -7.83 7.37 10.51
N ASP A 90 -6.74 6.67 10.13
CA ASP A 90 -5.41 6.92 10.68
C ASP A 90 -4.78 8.18 10.03
N PRO A 91 -4.35 9.19 10.82
CA PRO A 91 -3.75 10.41 10.28
C PRO A 91 -2.40 10.19 9.58
N ARG A 92 -1.82 8.98 9.70
CA ARG A 92 -0.56 8.59 9.05
C ARG A 92 -0.78 7.91 7.70
N LEU A 93 -2.01 7.86 7.18
CA LEU A 93 -2.27 7.33 5.84
C LEU A 93 -1.60 8.24 4.79
N ALA A 94 -0.55 7.73 4.14
CA ALA A 94 0.23 8.48 3.16
C ALA A 94 -0.30 8.30 1.73
N GLY A 95 -0.94 7.17 1.44
CA GLY A 95 -1.47 6.89 0.11
C GLY A 95 -2.20 5.56 0.01
N ILE A 96 -3.02 5.44 -1.04
CA ILE A 96 -3.75 4.22 -1.39
C ILE A 96 -3.26 3.74 -2.74
N HIS A 97 -2.78 2.49 -2.82
CA HIS A 97 -2.44 1.82 -4.07
C HIS A 97 -3.50 0.76 -4.38
N PHE A 98 -4.40 1.08 -5.30
CA PHE A 98 -5.64 0.34 -5.48
C PHE A 98 -5.77 -0.22 -6.90
N THR A 99 -6.32 -1.44 -7.00
CA THR A 99 -6.97 -1.90 -8.23
C THR A 99 -8.20 -2.72 -7.86
N GLY A 100 -9.33 -2.39 -8.47
CA GLY A 100 -10.64 -2.99 -8.19
C GLY A 100 -11.76 -2.23 -8.89
N SER A 101 -12.98 -2.32 -8.35
CA SER A 101 -14.13 -1.66 -8.98
C SER A 101 -14.08 -0.14 -8.86
N THR A 102 -14.64 0.57 -9.84
CA THR A 102 -14.81 2.03 -9.80
C THR A 102 -15.61 2.47 -8.58
N ALA A 103 -16.66 1.74 -8.20
CA ALA A 103 -17.49 2.07 -7.05
C ALA A 103 -16.69 2.06 -5.74
N THR A 104 -15.85 1.03 -5.55
CA THR A 104 -14.95 0.95 -4.39
C THR A 104 -13.93 2.08 -4.41
N PHE A 105 -13.31 2.38 -5.55
CA PHE A 105 -12.33 3.48 -5.63
C PHE A 105 -12.96 4.84 -5.28
N GLN A 106 -14.14 5.14 -5.83
CA GLN A 106 -14.87 6.37 -5.50
C GLN A 106 -15.24 6.45 -4.02
N HIS A 107 -15.60 5.32 -3.40
CA HIS A 107 -15.88 5.28 -1.97
C HIS A 107 -14.62 5.62 -1.14
N LEU A 108 -13.48 4.97 -1.43
CA LEU A 108 -12.20 5.25 -0.76
C LEU A 108 -11.79 6.72 -0.92
N TRP A 109 -11.88 7.24 -2.15
CA TRP A 109 -11.54 8.62 -2.45
C TRP A 109 -12.41 9.63 -1.68
N ARG A 110 -13.71 9.37 -1.57
CA ARG A 110 -14.62 10.21 -0.76
C ARG A 110 -14.25 10.19 0.72
N GLN A 111 -13.90 9.02 1.28
CA GLN A 111 -13.49 8.91 2.68
C GLN A 111 -12.21 9.70 2.97
N VAL A 112 -11.20 9.60 2.10
CA VAL A 112 -9.99 10.43 2.20
C VAL A 112 -10.33 11.91 2.16
N GLY A 113 -11.21 12.33 1.24
CA GLY A 113 -11.65 13.73 1.15
C GLY A 113 -12.38 14.22 2.41
N ASN A 114 -13.22 13.38 3.01
CA ASN A 114 -13.91 13.70 4.26
C ASN A 114 -12.95 13.84 5.45
N ASN A 115 -11.83 13.12 5.43
CA ASN A 115 -10.85 13.04 6.51
C ASN A 115 -9.65 13.98 6.30
N ILE A 116 -9.70 14.91 5.34
CA ILE A 116 -8.54 15.74 4.98
C ILE A 116 -8.04 16.65 6.13
N ALA A 117 -8.89 16.92 7.11
CA ALA A 117 -8.59 17.77 8.27
C ALA A 117 -8.19 16.98 9.52
N ASN A 118 -8.14 15.63 9.44
CA ASN A 118 -7.77 14.76 10.56
C ASN A 118 -6.29 14.87 10.93
#